data_AF-A0A2U0T0N8-F1
#
_entry.id   AF-A0A2U0T0N8-F1
#
_cell.length_a   1.000
_cell.length_b   1.000
_cell.length_c   1.000
_cell.angle_alpha   90.00
_cell.angle_beta   90.00
_cell.angle_gamma   90.00
#
_symmetry.space_group_name_H-M   'P 1'
#
loop_
_entity.id
_entity.type
_entity.pdbx_description
1 polymer ?
#
loop_
_entity_poly.entity_id
_entity_poly.type
_entity_poly.pdbx_seq_one_letter_code
_entity_poly.pdbx_strand_id
1 'polypeptide(L)'
;MKTSFQTSITAGSLVAAAVLTACGGGSDATTPVAPVATTSLSGVVADGYLSGVKVYLDLNNNGIGDVGEPSATTDANGAYTLTGITAGDESKYPIVAEVPATSVDQDTSVAVGKPFTLSAPAGASFVSPMTTLVQEKVRAGNSLAQADASVVASLGITTVGVSALENYVLKKGTAADQKNDYVRTHEAARTLATVLKDGKQLVGSTTASTDKATQAVLVQQAESVLLTQAVANAATPGALFDHGAVSAASVAGVSTLKAAIAGNKLIAANATQAVKINFDVVNGATAVGTSACTTDLSLGSANAGAGTVGKIKDLRFYVSGVALIDAAGNYAPLVLTENSNQGRNVALLDFEDASGGCSAGSTATYTALTGNVAPGTYVGIAFTLGVPVLSADGSSTVAPLNHSYAAQAFDNGSIKATPLPLQNAAMGWSWQSGRKFTKIEFTANAGSVNTLVHLGSTGCVGDPIQGRITNCSSPNRPHFKFASFNPANQKIALDLSALFAGLDLSTSKTWMSGKQAATPALPATLTPGQLSGNKVVAGFFNKFQLAETTGLPINDGASQTLFIVK
;
A
#
# COMPACT_ATOMS: atom_id res chain seq x y z
N MET A 1 -53.89 16.87 -4.56
CA MET A 1 -54.91 15.80 -4.42
C MET A 1 -54.49 14.91 -3.26
N LYS A 2 -55.23 14.97 -2.15
CA LYS A 2 -55.14 14.03 -1.03
C LYS A 2 -56.05 12.85 -1.35
N THR A 3 -55.57 11.62 -1.20
CA THR A 3 -56.45 10.46 -1.03
C THR A 3 -55.85 9.51 0.01
N SER A 4 -56.40 9.65 1.20
CA SER A 4 -56.39 8.75 2.34
C SER A 4 -57.23 7.50 2.07
N PHE A 5 -56.83 6.35 2.62
CA PHE A 5 -57.72 5.22 2.87
C PHE A 5 -57.50 4.70 4.30
N GLN A 6 -58.58 4.77 5.08
CA GLN A 6 -58.80 4.09 6.35
C GLN A 6 -59.72 2.86 6.14
N THR A 7 -59.96 2.11 7.22
CA THR A 7 -60.97 1.05 7.49
C THR A 7 -60.54 -0.38 7.15
N SER A 8 -60.77 -1.42 7.97
CA SER A 8 -61.43 -1.55 9.28
C SER A 8 -61.11 -2.91 9.95
N ILE A 9 -61.42 -2.96 11.24
CA ILE A 9 -61.33 -4.02 12.26
C ILE A 9 -62.16 -5.28 11.95
N THR A 10 -61.66 -6.45 12.36
CA THR A 10 -62.49 -7.52 12.96
C THR A 10 -61.73 -8.27 14.04
N ALA A 11 -62.24 -8.17 15.27
CA ALA A 11 -61.87 -8.96 16.43
C ALA A 11 -62.69 -10.26 16.46
N GLY A 12 -62.07 -11.36 16.90
CA GLY A 12 -62.74 -12.62 17.17
C GLY A 12 -62.05 -13.37 18.31
N SER A 13 -62.50 -13.13 19.53
CA SER A 13 -62.15 -13.93 20.71
C SER A 13 -62.97 -15.22 20.74
N LEU A 14 -62.32 -16.36 21.01
CA LEU A 14 -62.99 -17.53 21.57
C LEU A 14 -62.19 -18.06 22.76
N VAL A 15 -62.87 -18.12 23.90
CA VAL A 15 -62.46 -18.72 25.17
C VAL A 15 -63.23 -20.03 25.32
N ALA A 16 -62.54 -21.13 25.64
CA ALA A 16 -62.99 -22.33 26.37
C ALA A 16 -61.95 -23.44 26.16
N ALA A 17 -61.59 -24.33 27.08
CA ALA A 17 -61.84 -24.50 28.50
C ALA A 17 -60.72 -25.44 29.00
N ALA A 18 -60.35 -25.29 30.27
CA ALA A 18 -59.35 -26.12 30.93
C ALA A 18 -59.85 -27.56 31.12
N VAL A 19 -58.99 -28.53 30.83
CA VAL A 19 -59.04 -29.87 31.42
C VAL A 19 -57.75 -30.06 32.21
N LEU A 20 -57.87 -30.02 33.54
CA LEU A 20 -56.83 -30.50 34.44
C LEU A 20 -56.86 -32.03 34.44
N THR A 21 -55.72 -32.66 34.15
CA THR A 21 -55.40 -33.99 34.68
C THR A 21 -53.91 -34.10 35.02
N ALA A 22 -53.70 -34.33 36.32
CA ALA A 22 -52.71 -35.18 36.95
C ALA A 22 -51.20 -34.85 36.85
N CYS A 23 -50.71 -34.42 38.00
CA CYS A 23 -49.36 -34.55 38.53
C CYS A 23 -48.75 -35.94 38.28
N GLY A 24 -47.50 -35.98 37.82
CA GLY A 24 -46.67 -37.17 37.77
C GLY A 24 -45.18 -36.85 37.62
N GLY A 25 -44.48 -36.76 38.75
CA GLY A 25 -43.09 -37.20 38.95
C GLY A 25 -41.97 -36.47 38.21
N GLY A 26 -41.08 -35.82 38.97
CA GLY A 26 -39.92 -35.09 38.46
C GLY A 26 -38.86 -35.95 37.79
N SER A 27 -38.07 -35.27 36.95
CA SER A 27 -36.65 -35.51 36.69
C SER A 27 -36.17 -34.28 35.91
N ASP A 28 -35.07 -33.66 36.33
CA ASP A 28 -34.35 -32.64 35.58
C ASP A 28 -33.92 -33.21 34.22
N ALA A 29 -34.82 -33.17 33.24
CA ALA A 29 -34.55 -33.55 31.87
C ALA A 29 -34.07 -32.30 31.14
N THR A 30 -32.77 -32.04 31.20
CA THR A 30 -32.10 -31.23 30.19
C THR A 30 -32.48 -31.79 28.83
N THR A 31 -33.32 -31.07 28.07
CA THR A 31 -33.57 -31.41 26.66
C THR A 31 -32.21 -31.51 25.97
N PRO A 32 -31.83 -32.65 25.36
CA PRO A 32 -30.56 -32.75 24.66
C PRO A 32 -30.58 -31.72 23.52
N VAL A 33 -29.70 -30.72 23.59
CA VAL A 33 -29.41 -29.87 22.44
C VAL A 33 -28.92 -30.81 21.36
N ALA A 34 -29.58 -30.81 20.19
CA ALA A 34 -29.17 -31.63 19.06
C ALA A 34 -27.67 -31.40 18.79
N PRO A 35 -26.86 -32.45 18.57
CA PRO A 35 -25.43 -32.27 18.31
C PRO A 35 -25.23 -31.34 17.12
N VAL A 36 -24.39 -30.32 17.29
CA VAL A 36 -23.99 -29.45 16.18
C VAL A 36 -23.29 -30.35 15.16
N ALA A 37 -23.78 -30.36 13.91
CA ALA A 37 -23.18 -31.15 12.85
C ALA A 37 -21.73 -30.68 12.62
N THR A 38 -20.77 -31.61 12.67
CA THR A 38 -19.36 -31.31 12.45
C THR A 38 -18.85 -31.93 11.16
N THR A 39 -17.82 -31.32 10.57
CA THR A 39 -17.11 -31.78 9.38
C THR A 39 -15.60 -31.69 9.57
N SER A 40 -14.85 -32.08 8.55
CA SER A 40 -13.39 -31.99 8.48
C SER A 40 -12.93 -31.33 7.18
N LEU A 41 -11.82 -30.62 7.25
CA LEU A 41 -11.17 -30.00 6.08
C LEU A 41 -9.72 -30.46 5.99
N SER A 42 -9.37 -31.10 4.89
CA SER A 42 -8.01 -31.58 4.62
C SER A 42 -7.38 -30.77 3.49
N GLY A 43 -6.07 -30.57 3.58
CA GLY A 43 -5.32 -29.82 2.60
C GLY A 43 -3.82 -29.97 2.79
N VAL A 44 -3.07 -29.16 2.04
CA VAL A 44 -1.61 -29.07 2.16
C VAL A 44 -1.15 -27.61 2.25
N VAL A 45 -0.06 -27.37 2.97
CA VAL A 45 0.63 -26.06 3.01
C VAL A 45 1.92 -26.15 2.19
N ALA A 46 2.14 -25.21 1.28
CA ALA A 46 3.37 -25.18 0.49
C ALA A 46 3.87 -23.78 0.10
N ASP A 47 5.18 -23.55 0.27
CA ASP A 47 6.03 -22.78 -0.64
C ASP A 47 6.64 -23.78 -1.63
N GLY A 48 7.55 -24.65 -1.15
CA GLY A 48 7.47 -26.11 -1.31
C GLY A 48 6.72 -26.74 -0.12
N TYR A 49 6.39 -28.03 -0.13
CA TYR A 49 5.61 -28.62 0.99
C TYR A 49 6.25 -28.33 2.35
N LEU A 50 5.46 -27.76 3.28
CA LEU A 50 5.95 -27.24 4.56
C LEU A 50 5.50 -28.12 5.73
N SER A 51 6.45 -28.71 6.46
CA SER A 51 6.16 -29.52 7.66
C SER A 51 6.25 -28.72 8.96
N GLY A 52 5.51 -29.17 9.99
CA GLY A 52 5.53 -28.54 11.32
C GLY A 52 4.84 -27.18 11.38
N VAL A 53 3.93 -26.90 10.44
CA VAL A 53 3.16 -25.65 10.35
C VAL A 53 1.85 -25.80 11.11
N LYS A 54 1.53 -24.83 11.97
CA LYS A 54 0.21 -24.77 12.63
C LYS A 54 -0.80 -24.16 11.65
N VAL A 55 -1.86 -24.89 11.34
CA VAL A 55 -2.95 -24.49 10.44
C VAL A 55 -4.24 -24.36 11.25
N TYR A 56 -5.03 -23.33 11.00
CA TYR A 56 -6.33 -23.13 11.64
C TYR A 56 -7.34 -22.46 10.72
N LEU A 57 -8.63 -22.67 11.03
CA LEU A 57 -9.74 -21.97 10.42
C LEU A 57 -10.02 -20.68 11.21
N ASP A 58 -9.80 -19.52 10.59
CA ASP A 58 -9.87 -18.18 11.20
C ASP A 58 -11.34 -17.72 11.31
N LEU A 59 -12.03 -18.21 12.34
CA LEU A 59 -13.47 -18.07 12.55
C LEU A 59 -13.90 -16.63 12.85
N ASN A 60 -12.98 -15.81 13.37
CA ASN A 60 -13.25 -14.41 13.71
C ASN A 60 -12.63 -13.41 12.70
N ASN A 61 -11.92 -13.90 11.68
CA ASN A 61 -11.28 -13.12 10.62
C ASN A 61 -10.20 -12.14 11.10
N ASN A 62 -9.52 -12.42 12.22
CA ASN A 62 -8.44 -11.58 12.76
C ASN A 62 -7.04 -12.00 12.24
N GLY A 63 -6.93 -13.18 11.62
CA GLY A 63 -5.68 -13.73 11.10
C GLY A 63 -4.72 -14.31 12.14
N ILE A 64 -5.20 -14.56 13.37
CA ILE A 64 -4.43 -15.05 14.52
C ILE A 64 -5.07 -16.35 15.00
N GLY A 65 -4.25 -17.36 15.32
CA GLY A 65 -4.76 -18.66 15.75
C GLY A 65 -5.22 -18.66 17.19
N ASP A 66 -6.50 -18.37 17.40
CA ASP A 66 -7.09 -18.19 18.72
C ASP A 66 -7.46 -19.50 19.41
N VAL A 67 -7.63 -19.44 20.73
CA VAL A 67 -8.13 -20.57 21.51
C VAL A 67 -9.58 -20.87 21.08
N GLY A 68 -9.83 -22.14 20.70
CA GLY A 68 -11.15 -22.61 20.28
C GLY A 68 -11.32 -22.67 18.76
N GLU A 69 -10.37 -22.17 17.98
CA GLU A 69 -10.39 -22.36 16.53
C GLU A 69 -9.91 -23.77 16.14
N PRO A 70 -10.62 -24.46 15.22
CA PRO A 70 -10.18 -25.76 14.71
C PRO A 70 -8.77 -25.64 14.12
N SER A 71 -7.84 -26.45 14.63
CA SER A 71 -6.43 -26.39 14.23
C SER A 71 -5.80 -27.77 14.08
N ALA A 72 -4.72 -27.84 13.30
CA ALA A 72 -3.89 -29.01 13.08
C ALA A 72 -2.44 -28.59 12.80
N THR A 73 -1.51 -29.55 12.87
CA THR A 73 -0.12 -29.34 12.46
C THR A 73 0.18 -30.14 11.21
N THR A 74 0.89 -29.55 10.25
CA THR A 74 1.25 -30.26 9.02
C THR A 74 2.26 -31.39 9.25
N ASP A 75 2.07 -32.49 8.54
CA ASP A 75 3.00 -33.63 8.53
C ASP A 75 4.23 -33.37 7.66
N ALA A 76 5.07 -34.39 7.46
CA ALA A 76 6.28 -34.31 6.65
C ALA A 76 6.01 -33.88 5.19
N ASN A 77 4.82 -34.16 4.65
CA ASN A 77 4.39 -33.83 3.29
C ASN A 77 3.57 -32.54 3.21
N GLY A 78 3.55 -31.76 4.30
CA GLY A 78 2.76 -30.53 4.39
C GLY A 78 1.26 -30.76 4.53
N ALA A 79 0.80 -32.00 4.70
CA ALA A 79 -0.62 -32.32 4.78
C ALA A 79 -1.17 -32.06 6.19
N TYR A 80 -2.41 -31.57 6.26
CA TYR A 80 -3.14 -31.36 7.51
C TYR A 80 -4.60 -31.81 7.38
N THR A 81 -5.26 -32.05 8.51
CA THR A 81 -6.72 -32.26 8.58
C THR A 81 -7.27 -31.57 9.81
N LEU A 82 -8.08 -30.54 9.58
CA LEU A 82 -8.87 -29.87 10.62
C LEU A 82 -10.11 -30.71 10.89
N THR A 83 -10.41 -30.97 12.16
CA THR A 83 -11.58 -31.76 12.58
C THR A 83 -12.44 -30.96 13.55
N GLY A 84 -13.71 -31.38 13.72
CA GLY A 84 -14.63 -30.69 14.63
C GLY A 84 -15.06 -29.30 14.14
N ILE A 85 -14.97 -29.04 12.84
CA ILE A 85 -15.46 -27.80 12.24
C ILE A 85 -16.98 -27.84 12.24
N THR A 86 -17.67 -26.78 12.65
CA THR A 86 -19.13 -26.68 12.44
C THR A 86 -19.44 -26.73 10.94
N ALA A 87 -20.30 -27.65 10.52
CA ALA A 87 -20.60 -27.84 9.10
C ALA A 87 -21.05 -26.54 8.42
N GLY A 88 -20.37 -26.17 7.33
CA GLY A 88 -20.54 -24.92 6.59
C GLY A 88 -19.44 -23.90 6.85
N ASP A 89 -18.82 -23.89 8.04
CA ASP A 89 -17.77 -22.92 8.40
C ASP A 89 -16.50 -23.10 7.54
N GLU A 90 -16.21 -24.32 7.08
CA GLU A 90 -15.11 -24.64 6.15
C GLU A 90 -15.22 -23.90 4.81
N SER A 91 -16.43 -23.48 4.43
CA SER A 91 -16.71 -22.73 3.21
C SER A 91 -16.90 -21.23 3.44
N LYS A 92 -16.88 -20.79 4.70
CA LYS A 92 -17.17 -19.40 5.10
C LYS A 92 -15.92 -18.65 5.55
N TYR A 93 -14.99 -19.32 6.21
CA TYR A 93 -13.84 -18.68 6.86
C TYR A 93 -12.53 -19.04 6.17
N PRO A 94 -11.55 -18.11 6.14
CA PRO A 94 -10.25 -18.37 5.56
C PRO A 94 -9.43 -19.32 6.44
N ILE A 95 -8.42 -19.92 5.82
CA ILE A 95 -7.44 -20.77 6.50
C ILE A 95 -6.18 -19.93 6.69
N VAL A 96 -5.55 -20.05 7.85
CA VAL A 96 -4.27 -19.40 8.14
C VAL A 96 -3.26 -20.45 8.58
N ALA A 97 -2.04 -20.30 8.09
CA ALA A 97 -0.91 -21.18 8.36
C ALA A 97 0.24 -20.36 8.96
N GLU A 98 0.54 -20.63 10.22
CA GLU A 98 1.66 -20.07 10.96
C GLU A 98 2.90 -20.93 10.73
N VAL A 99 3.83 -20.44 9.91
CA VAL A 99 5.06 -21.14 9.55
C VAL A 99 6.18 -20.68 10.50
N PRO A 100 6.52 -21.45 11.56
CA PRO A 100 7.64 -21.13 12.43
C PRO A 100 8.98 -21.25 11.71
N ALA A 101 10.01 -20.60 12.24
CA ALA A 101 11.38 -20.67 11.72
C ALA A 101 11.92 -22.12 11.63
N THR A 102 11.37 -23.03 12.44
CA THR A 102 11.73 -24.45 12.52
C THR A 102 11.02 -25.33 11.51
N SER A 103 10.00 -24.84 10.80
CA SER A 103 9.34 -25.60 9.74
C SER A 103 10.33 -25.99 8.66
N VAL A 104 10.21 -27.19 8.11
CA VAL A 104 11.08 -27.66 7.02
C VAL A 104 10.37 -27.51 5.69
N ASP A 105 11.05 -26.89 4.74
CA ASP A 105 10.61 -26.73 3.36
C ASP A 105 11.19 -27.84 2.48
N GLN A 106 10.32 -28.65 1.87
CA GLN A 106 10.76 -29.77 1.03
C GLN A 106 11.56 -29.37 -0.21
N ASP A 107 11.44 -28.13 -0.72
CA ASP A 107 12.26 -27.69 -1.86
C ASP A 107 13.76 -27.68 -1.52
N THR A 108 14.08 -27.46 -0.25
CA THR A 108 15.46 -27.33 0.23
C THR A 108 15.84 -28.41 1.25
N SER A 109 14.85 -29.10 1.80
CA SER A 109 14.98 -30.04 2.92
C SER A 109 15.65 -29.44 4.16
N VAL A 110 15.58 -28.12 4.33
CA VAL A 110 16.10 -27.40 5.51
C VAL A 110 15.00 -26.58 6.18
N ALA A 111 15.28 -26.15 7.41
CA ALA A 111 14.40 -25.25 8.15
C ALA A 111 14.27 -23.90 7.42
N VAL A 112 13.07 -23.32 7.41
CA VAL A 112 12.78 -22.03 6.73
C VAL A 112 13.56 -20.86 7.32
N GLY A 113 14.02 -20.96 8.58
CA GLY A 113 14.93 -20.03 9.25
C GLY A 113 14.30 -18.71 9.72
N LYS A 114 13.29 -18.21 9.01
CA LYS A 114 12.53 -17.01 9.38
C LYS A 114 11.03 -17.35 9.42
N PRO A 115 10.31 -16.97 10.48
CA PRO A 115 8.89 -17.25 10.57
C PRO A 115 8.09 -16.32 9.66
N PHE A 116 6.94 -16.80 9.16
CA PHE A 116 6.01 -16.01 8.35
C PHE A 116 4.61 -16.62 8.42
N THR A 117 3.62 -15.93 7.85
CA THR A 117 2.22 -16.37 7.82
C THR A 117 1.77 -16.52 6.37
N LEU A 118 1.06 -17.61 6.10
CA LEU A 118 0.33 -17.84 4.86
C LEU A 118 -1.17 -17.89 5.15
N SER A 119 -1.99 -17.63 4.14
CA SER A 119 -3.44 -17.81 4.23
C SER A 119 -4.03 -18.32 2.92
N ALA A 120 -5.25 -18.81 2.98
CA ALA A 120 -6.02 -19.22 1.81
C ALA A 120 -7.49 -18.82 1.98
N PRO A 121 -8.20 -18.55 0.88
CA PRO A 121 -9.63 -18.27 0.94
C PRO A 121 -10.45 -19.46 1.43
N ALA A 122 -11.67 -19.17 1.87
CA ALA A 122 -12.58 -20.18 2.38
C ALA A 122 -12.79 -21.31 1.36
N GLY A 123 -12.86 -22.55 1.84
CA GLY A 123 -12.98 -23.75 1.02
C GLY A 123 -11.72 -24.19 0.27
N ALA A 124 -10.59 -23.47 0.39
CA ALA A 124 -9.34 -23.88 -0.25
C ALA A 124 -8.73 -25.13 0.42
N SER A 125 -8.19 -26.04 -0.38
CA SER A 125 -7.42 -27.22 0.10
C SER A 125 -5.90 -27.03 -0.05
N PHE A 126 -5.47 -25.85 -0.50
CA PHE A 126 -4.08 -25.51 -0.73
C PHE A 126 -3.77 -24.16 -0.09
N VAL A 127 -2.84 -24.14 0.87
CA VAL A 127 -2.36 -22.91 1.52
C VAL A 127 -0.96 -22.62 1.03
N SER A 128 -0.77 -21.51 0.33
CA SER A 128 0.49 -21.15 -0.29
C SER A 128 0.71 -19.64 -0.30
N PRO A 129 1.93 -19.16 -0.64
CA PRO A 129 2.15 -17.75 -0.92
C PRO A 129 1.16 -17.20 -1.96
N MET A 130 0.82 -17.98 -2.99
CA MET A 130 -0.11 -17.54 -4.03
C MET A 130 -1.55 -17.43 -3.51
N THR A 131 -2.04 -18.41 -2.74
CA THR A 131 -3.37 -18.30 -2.12
C THR A 131 -3.43 -17.20 -1.07
N THR A 132 -2.29 -16.84 -0.46
CA THR A 132 -2.20 -15.70 0.47
C THR A 132 -2.46 -14.41 -0.27
N LEU A 133 -1.87 -14.24 -1.46
CA LEU A 133 -2.13 -13.07 -2.30
C LEU A 133 -3.59 -13.02 -2.78
N VAL A 134 -4.16 -14.17 -3.18
CA VAL A 134 -5.59 -14.26 -3.53
C VAL A 134 -6.46 -13.88 -2.34
N GLN A 135 -6.17 -14.40 -1.15
CA GLN A 135 -6.92 -14.12 0.07
C GLN A 135 -6.89 -12.64 0.45
N GLU A 136 -5.75 -11.96 0.28
CA GLU A 136 -5.68 -10.51 0.52
C GLU A 136 -6.52 -9.71 -0.49
N LYS A 137 -6.58 -10.13 -1.76
CA LYS A 137 -7.48 -9.51 -2.75
C LYS A 137 -8.96 -9.75 -2.43
N VAL A 138 -9.31 -10.93 -1.92
CA VAL A 138 -10.68 -11.22 -1.42
C VAL A 138 -11.01 -10.35 -0.21
N ARG A 139 -10.07 -10.20 0.74
CA ARG A 139 -10.21 -9.28 1.89
C ARG A 139 -10.38 -7.82 1.44
N ALA A 140 -9.76 -7.44 0.32
CA ALA A 140 -9.94 -6.14 -0.33
C ALA A 140 -11.26 -6.01 -1.12
N GLY A 141 -12.16 -7.00 -1.06
CA GLY A 141 -13.51 -6.95 -1.63
C GLY A 141 -13.66 -7.57 -3.03
N ASN A 142 -12.63 -8.21 -3.58
CA ASN A 142 -12.75 -8.92 -4.86
C ASN A 142 -13.51 -10.24 -4.65
N SER A 143 -14.27 -10.67 -5.68
CA SER A 143 -14.74 -12.06 -5.69
C SER A 143 -13.55 -13.01 -5.82
N LEU A 144 -13.70 -14.27 -5.36
CA LEU A 144 -12.64 -15.26 -5.47
C LEU A 144 -12.11 -15.42 -6.90
N ALA A 145 -13.00 -15.43 -7.89
CA ALA A 145 -12.64 -15.53 -9.30
C ALA A 145 -11.87 -14.29 -9.81
N GLN A 146 -12.26 -13.09 -9.38
CA GLN A 146 -11.54 -11.86 -9.73
C GLN A 146 -10.15 -11.82 -9.09
N ALA A 147 -10.06 -12.22 -7.82
CA ALA A 147 -8.81 -12.29 -7.08
C ALA A 147 -7.84 -13.29 -7.72
N ASP A 148 -8.30 -14.51 -8.03
CA ASP A 148 -7.49 -15.54 -8.69
C ASP A 148 -6.99 -15.08 -10.07
N ALA A 149 -7.89 -14.59 -10.93
CA ALA A 149 -7.53 -14.09 -12.25
C ALA A 149 -6.52 -12.92 -12.18
N SER A 150 -6.68 -12.02 -11.20
CA SER A 150 -5.74 -10.92 -10.96
C SER A 150 -4.35 -11.41 -10.56
N VAL A 151 -4.25 -12.44 -9.72
CA VAL A 151 -2.96 -13.01 -9.31
C VAL A 151 -2.28 -13.69 -10.50
N VAL A 152 -2.99 -14.55 -11.22
CA VAL A 152 -2.45 -15.27 -12.39
C VAL A 152 -1.96 -14.28 -13.46
N ALA A 153 -2.74 -13.23 -13.75
CA ALA A 153 -2.33 -12.19 -14.68
C ALA A 153 -1.07 -11.43 -14.22
N SER A 154 -0.91 -11.19 -12.92
CA SER A 154 0.28 -10.55 -12.35
C SER A 154 1.55 -11.37 -12.52
N LEU A 155 1.42 -12.69 -12.73
CA LEU A 155 2.54 -13.58 -13.04
C LEU A 155 2.93 -13.58 -14.53
N GLY A 156 2.18 -12.87 -15.37
CA GLY A 156 2.33 -12.90 -16.82
C GLY A 156 1.83 -14.19 -17.47
N ILE A 157 0.97 -14.94 -16.78
CA ILE A 157 0.38 -16.18 -17.30
C ILE A 157 -0.88 -15.83 -18.09
N THR A 158 -0.91 -16.23 -19.36
CA THR A 158 -2.06 -16.03 -20.27
C THR A 158 -2.84 -17.30 -20.56
N THR A 159 -2.33 -18.45 -20.11
CA THR A 159 -2.96 -19.76 -20.34
C THR A 159 -4.26 -19.87 -19.57
N VAL A 160 -5.34 -20.18 -20.29
CA VAL A 160 -6.67 -20.39 -19.69
C VAL A 160 -6.66 -21.65 -18.83
N GLY A 161 -7.26 -21.57 -17.64
CA GLY A 161 -7.42 -22.71 -16.73
C GLY A 161 -6.26 -22.93 -15.76
N VAL A 162 -5.23 -22.07 -15.77
CA VAL A 162 -4.24 -22.00 -14.69
C VAL A 162 -4.80 -21.15 -13.56
N SER A 163 -4.70 -21.64 -12.32
CA SER A 163 -5.17 -20.95 -11.12
C SER A 163 -4.10 -20.89 -10.05
N ALA A 164 -4.07 -19.77 -9.30
CA ALA A 164 -3.21 -19.58 -8.15
C ALA A 164 -3.66 -20.39 -6.92
N LEU A 165 -4.89 -20.93 -6.97
CA LEU A 165 -5.49 -21.77 -5.92
C LEU A 165 -5.09 -23.25 -6.04
N GLU A 166 -4.51 -23.66 -7.16
CA GLU A 166 -4.16 -25.05 -7.39
C GLU A 166 -2.77 -25.37 -6.85
N ASN A 167 -2.59 -26.64 -6.44
CA ASN A 167 -1.31 -27.12 -5.92
C ASN A 167 -0.24 -27.13 -7.02
N TYR A 168 0.45 -25.99 -7.19
CA TYR A 168 1.50 -25.80 -8.19
C TYR A 168 2.71 -26.70 -7.93
N VAL A 169 2.97 -27.13 -6.68
CA VAL A 169 4.07 -28.05 -6.34
C VAL A 169 3.83 -29.42 -6.95
N LEU A 170 2.59 -29.89 -6.90
CA LEU A 170 2.19 -31.12 -7.58
C LEU A 170 2.12 -30.93 -9.11
N LYS A 171 1.49 -29.85 -9.58
CA LYS A 171 1.21 -29.62 -10.99
C LYS A 171 2.42 -29.22 -11.83
N LYS A 172 3.49 -28.68 -11.23
CA LYS A 172 4.76 -28.49 -11.93
C LYS A 172 5.38 -29.83 -12.39
N GLY A 173 5.02 -30.94 -11.72
CA GLY A 173 5.57 -32.26 -11.97
C GLY A 173 7.09 -32.31 -11.77
N THR A 174 7.78 -33.13 -12.54
CA THR A 174 9.26 -33.20 -12.57
C THR A 174 9.87 -32.22 -13.58
N ALA A 175 9.05 -31.35 -14.19
CA ALA A 175 9.50 -30.48 -15.25
C ALA A 175 10.40 -29.37 -14.68
N ALA A 176 11.64 -29.31 -15.15
CA ALA A 176 12.51 -28.12 -15.04
C ALA A 176 12.18 -27.07 -16.12
N ASP A 177 11.03 -27.22 -16.78
CA ASP A 177 10.73 -26.60 -18.06
C ASP A 177 10.17 -25.20 -17.86
N GLN A 178 10.88 -24.18 -18.36
CA GLN A 178 10.58 -22.75 -18.16
C GLN A 178 9.27 -22.28 -18.82
N LYS A 179 8.62 -23.16 -19.59
CA LYS A 179 7.33 -22.92 -20.27
C LYS A 179 6.13 -23.45 -19.49
N ASN A 180 6.32 -24.21 -18.41
CA ASN A 180 5.23 -24.67 -17.57
C ASN A 180 4.78 -23.53 -16.64
N ASP A 181 3.53 -23.10 -16.78
CA ASP A 181 2.96 -22.04 -15.94
C ASP A 181 2.96 -22.39 -14.45
N TYR A 182 2.93 -23.66 -14.06
CA TYR A 182 3.06 -24.08 -12.66
C TYR A 182 4.50 -24.00 -12.14
N VAL A 183 5.52 -24.14 -12.99
CA VAL A 183 6.92 -23.85 -12.60
C VAL A 183 7.07 -22.34 -12.35
N ARG A 184 6.52 -21.51 -13.24
CA ARG A 184 6.47 -20.05 -13.07
C ARG A 184 5.72 -19.65 -11.80
N THR A 185 4.60 -20.31 -11.51
CA THR A 185 3.80 -20.08 -10.30
C THR A 185 4.58 -20.47 -9.05
N HIS A 186 5.34 -21.57 -9.08
CA HIS A 186 6.20 -21.97 -7.96
C HIS A 186 7.31 -20.95 -7.72
N GLU A 187 8.07 -20.53 -8.74
CA GLU A 187 9.13 -19.54 -8.54
C GLU A 187 8.59 -18.18 -8.06
N ALA A 188 7.38 -17.80 -8.50
CA ALA A 188 6.68 -16.64 -7.93
C ALA A 188 6.34 -16.84 -6.45
N ALA A 189 5.87 -18.03 -6.07
CA ALA A 189 5.56 -18.36 -4.69
C ALA A 189 6.79 -18.25 -3.77
N ARG A 190 7.94 -18.78 -4.23
CA ARG A 190 9.23 -18.70 -3.53
C ARG A 190 9.69 -17.26 -3.35
N THR A 191 9.49 -16.44 -4.39
CA THR A 191 9.78 -14.99 -4.34
C THR A 191 8.88 -14.30 -3.32
N LEU A 192 7.57 -14.56 -3.34
CA LEU A 192 6.62 -13.97 -2.39
C LEU A 192 6.94 -14.39 -0.95
N ALA A 193 7.21 -15.67 -0.71
CA ALA A 193 7.59 -16.19 0.61
C ALA A 193 8.87 -15.54 1.15
N THR A 194 9.88 -15.35 0.28
CA THR A 194 11.13 -14.67 0.63
C THR A 194 10.85 -13.23 1.08
N VAL A 195 10.04 -12.48 0.33
CA VAL A 195 9.69 -11.10 0.68
C VAL A 195 8.85 -11.03 1.96
N LEU A 196 7.93 -11.96 2.19
CA LEU A 196 7.14 -12.03 3.43
C LEU A 196 8.05 -12.26 4.65
N LYS A 197 9.00 -13.21 4.56
CA LYS A 197 9.98 -13.50 5.60
C LYS A 197 10.85 -12.27 5.92
N ASP A 198 11.37 -11.61 4.90
CA ASP A 198 12.24 -10.43 5.05
C ASP A 198 11.47 -9.23 5.61
N GLY A 199 10.28 -8.94 5.07
CA GLY A 199 9.43 -7.85 5.55
C GLY A 199 9.04 -8.04 7.02
N LYS A 200 8.70 -9.27 7.42
CA LYS A 200 8.37 -9.59 8.82
C LYS A 200 9.57 -9.41 9.77
N GLN A 201 10.74 -9.85 9.34
CA GLN A 201 11.98 -9.65 10.10
C GLN A 201 12.33 -8.16 10.23
N LEU A 202 12.19 -7.38 9.15
CA LEU A 202 12.49 -5.94 9.13
C LEU A 202 11.66 -5.16 10.15
N VAL A 203 10.39 -5.54 10.34
CA VAL A 203 9.51 -4.89 11.33
C VAL A 203 9.68 -5.44 12.75
N GLY A 204 10.63 -6.36 12.98
CA GLY A 204 11.02 -6.86 14.29
C GLY A 204 10.11 -7.95 14.86
N SER A 205 9.25 -8.58 14.05
CA SER A 205 8.38 -9.67 14.51
C SER A 205 9.11 -11.01 14.44
N THR A 206 9.15 -11.73 15.56
CA THR A 206 9.86 -13.02 15.71
C THR A 206 8.93 -14.23 15.81
N THR A 207 7.61 -14.02 15.85
CA THR A 207 6.60 -15.09 15.93
C THR A 207 6.14 -15.52 14.56
N ALA A 208 5.55 -16.71 14.42
CA ALA A 208 4.88 -17.12 13.18
C ALA A 208 3.54 -16.41 12.96
N SER A 209 2.83 -16.09 14.04
CA SER A 209 1.58 -15.32 13.99
C SER A 209 1.80 -13.89 13.48
N THR A 210 0.89 -13.40 12.64
CA THR A 210 0.84 -12.03 12.10
C THR A 210 -0.62 -11.59 12.07
N ASP A 211 -0.96 -10.50 12.73
CA ASP A 211 -2.32 -9.97 12.62
C ASP A 211 -2.63 -9.55 11.18
N LYS A 212 -3.92 -9.61 10.81
CA LYS A 212 -4.40 -9.32 9.46
C LYS A 212 -3.94 -7.97 8.91
N ALA A 213 -3.91 -6.91 9.73
CA ALA A 213 -3.53 -5.58 9.27
C ALA A 213 -2.03 -5.51 8.91
N THR A 214 -1.17 -6.14 9.70
CA THR A 214 0.24 -6.30 9.36
C THR A 214 0.43 -7.21 8.13
N GLN A 215 -0.28 -8.32 8.05
CA GLN A 215 -0.18 -9.26 6.93
C GLN A 215 -0.54 -8.59 5.59
N ALA A 216 -1.59 -7.76 5.57
CA ALA A 216 -2.00 -7.04 4.36
C ALA A 216 -0.88 -6.13 3.81
N VAL A 217 -0.14 -5.45 4.68
CA VAL A 217 1.00 -4.59 4.27
C VAL A 217 2.16 -5.44 3.73
N LEU A 218 2.49 -6.54 4.40
CA LEU A 218 3.58 -7.44 3.97
C LEU A 218 3.27 -8.09 2.61
N VAL A 219 2.03 -8.51 2.38
CA VAL A 219 1.60 -9.10 1.11
C VAL A 219 1.58 -8.06 -0.01
N GLN A 220 1.13 -6.82 0.23
CA GLN A 220 1.21 -5.73 -0.74
C GLN A 220 2.65 -5.45 -1.17
N GLN A 221 3.58 -5.44 -0.21
CA GLN A 221 5.01 -5.31 -0.49
C GLN A 221 5.51 -6.47 -1.36
N ALA A 222 5.14 -7.71 -1.03
CA ALA A 222 5.54 -8.89 -1.78
C ALA A 222 4.97 -8.90 -3.21
N GLU A 223 3.72 -8.48 -3.41
CA GLU A 223 3.13 -8.32 -4.74
C GLU A 223 3.87 -7.26 -5.58
N SER A 224 4.32 -6.15 -4.96
CA SER A 224 5.12 -5.13 -5.66
C SER A 224 6.45 -5.67 -6.19
N VAL A 225 7.11 -6.55 -5.42
CA VAL A 225 8.33 -7.24 -5.88
C VAL A 225 8.02 -8.17 -7.04
N LEU A 226 6.94 -8.95 -6.96
CA LEU A 226 6.52 -9.83 -8.05
C LEU A 226 6.25 -9.05 -9.33
N LEU A 227 5.48 -7.97 -9.28
CA LEU A 227 5.20 -7.18 -10.48
C LEU A 227 6.46 -6.56 -11.09
N THR A 228 7.41 -6.13 -10.27
CA THR A 228 8.69 -5.61 -10.74
C THR A 228 9.45 -6.67 -11.53
N GLN A 229 9.52 -7.89 -11.00
CA GLN A 229 10.14 -9.02 -11.72
C GLN A 229 9.33 -9.44 -12.95
N ALA A 230 7.99 -9.46 -12.87
CA ALA A 230 7.14 -9.81 -14.00
C ALA A 230 7.36 -8.87 -15.20
N VAL A 231 7.50 -7.56 -14.95
CA VAL A 231 7.84 -6.58 -15.98
C VAL A 231 9.23 -6.82 -16.57
N ALA A 232 10.22 -7.18 -15.75
CA ALA A 232 11.55 -7.52 -16.23
C ALA A 232 11.53 -8.81 -17.08
N ASN A 233 10.78 -9.81 -16.64
CA ASN A 233 10.63 -11.11 -17.28
C ASN A 233 9.86 -11.01 -18.60
N ALA A 234 8.89 -10.10 -18.72
CA ALA A 234 8.17 -9.86 -19.97
C ALA A 234 9.09 -9.42 -21.12
N ALA A 235 10.25 -8.82 -20.82
CA ALA A 235 11.26 -8.46 -21.81
C ALA A 235 12.15 -9.63 -22.25
N THR A 236 12.10 -10.78 -21.55
CA THR A 236 12.99 -11.92 -21.77
C THR A 236 12.18 -13.22 -21.87
N PRO A 237 11.93 -13.76 -23.08
CA PRO A 237 11.19 -14.99 -23.25
C PRO A 237 11.76 -16.14 -22.41
N GLY A 238 10.93 -16.80 -21.60
CA GLY A 238 11.33 -17.91 -20.73
C GLY A 238 11.91 -17.51 -19.36
N ALA A 239 12.09 -16.21 -19.07
CA ALA A 239 12.55 -15.79 -17.75
C ALA A 239 11.51 -16.15 -16.66
N LEU A 240 12.00 -16.77 -15.58
CA LEU A 240 11.25 -17.10 -14.37
C LEU A 240 11.46 -16.02 -13.31
N PHE A 241 10.62 -16.06 -12.27
CA PHE A 241 10.86 -15.28 -11.07
C PHE A 241 12.15 -15.77 -10.38
N ASP A 242 12.92 -14.83 -9.85
CA ASP A 242 14.18 -15.10 -9.18
C ASP A 242 14.06 -14.67 -7.72
N HIS A 243 13.82 -15.64 -6.84
CA HIS A 243 13.77 -15.42 -5.41
C HIS A 243 15.15 -15.08 -4.82
N GLY A 244 16.25 -15.45 -5.50
CA GLY A 244 17.62 -15.11 -5.12
C GLY A 244 18.00 -13.65 -5.46
N ALA A 245 17.28 -13.02 -6.38
CA ALA A 245 17.44 -11.59 -6.69
C ALA A 245 16.72 -10.67 -5.68
N VAL A 246 15.94 -11.22 -4.74
CA VAL A 246 15.31 -10.43 -3.67
C VAL A 246 16.39 -9.90 -2.73
N SER A 247 16.39 -8.60 -2.50
CA SER A 247 17.34 -7.92 -1.63
C SER A 247 16.65 -6.85 -0.79
N ALA A 248 17.37 -6.22 0.14
CA ALA A 248 16.86 -5.06 0.88
C ALA A 248 16.41 -3.90 -0.03
N ALA A 249 16.93 -3.79 -1.25
CA ALA A 249 16.51 -2.79 -2.23
C ALA A 249 15.20 -3.15 -2.97
N SER A 250 14.78 -4.41 -2.88
CA SER A 250 13.54 -4.90 -3.48
C SER A 250 12.31 -4.53 -2.65
N VAL A 251 12.48 -4.28 -1.35
CA VAL A 251 11.39 -4.00 -0.40
C VAL A 251 11.45 -2.58 0.14
N ALA A 252 10.31 -2.05 0.57
CA ALA A 252 10.26 -0.80 1.33
C ALA A 252 11.06 -0.95 2.65
N GLY A 253 11.69 0.14 3.06
CA GLY A 253 12.46 0.19 4.30
C GLY A 253 11.59 0.06 5.55
N VAL A 254 12.25 -0.15 6.69
CA VAL A 254 11.58 -0.45 7.98
C VAL A 254 10.62 0.65 8.45
N SER A 255 10.97 1.93 8.29
CA SER A 255 10.12 3.08 8.66
C SER A 255 8.91 3.18 7.75
N THR A 256 9.10 3.01 6.43
CA THR A 256 7.99 2.96 5.48
C THR A 256 7.01 1.83 5.84
N LEU A 257 7.52 0.62 6.12
CA LEU A 257 6.69 -0.52 6.52
C LEU A 257 6.01 -0.28 7.87
N LYS A 258 6.72 0.23 8.89
CA LYS A 258 6.13 0.55 10.20
C LYS A 258 5.03 1.60 10.09
N ALA A 259 5.23 2.64 9.29
CA ALA A 259 4.22 3.66 9.04
C ALA A 259 2.97 3.07 8.34
N ALA A 260 3.18 2.24 7.31
CA ALA A 260 2.09 1.58 6.61
C ALA A 260 1.30 0.62 7.51
N ILE A 261 1.99 -0.17 8.35
CA ILE A 261 1.37 -1.06 9.35
C ILE A 261 0.56 -0.26 10.37
N ALA A 262 1.14 0.80 10.93
CA ALA A 262 0.44 1.65 11.90
C ALA A 262 -0.82 2.27 11.27
N GLY A 263 -0.72 2.74 10.02
CA GLY A 263 -1.87 3.24 9.26
C GLY A 263 -2.95 2.19 8.99
N ASN A 264 -2.57 0.93 8.72
CA ASN A 264 -3.54 -0.17 8.56
C ASN A 264 -4.17 -0.62 9.88
N LYS A 265 -3.49 -0.42 11.01
CA LYS A 265 -4.00 -0.66 12.37
C LYS A 265 -4.78 0.53 12.94
N LEU A 266 -4.92 1.60 12.17
CA LEU A 266 -5.52 2.84 12.63
C LEU A 266 -6.98 2.64 13.00
N ILE A 267 -7.33 2.99 14.23
CA ILE A 267 -8.71 3.11 14.69
C ILE A 267 -8.94 4.59 14.97
N ALA A 268 -9.69 5.26 14.10
CA ALA A 268 -9.87 6.72 14.17
C ALA A 268 -10.44 7.19 15.53
N ALA A 269 -11.33 6.40 16.14
CA ALA A 269 -11.93 6.71 17.44
C ALA A 269 -10.92 6.81 18.59
N ASN A 270 -9.75 6.19 18.47
CA ASN A 270 -8.70 6.24 19.50
C ASN A 270 -7.81 7.49 19.37
N ALA A 271 -7.86 8.19 18.24
CA ALA A 271 -7.07 9.37 18.00
C ALA A 271 -7.77 10.62 18.54
N THR A 272 -7.45 11.01 19.77
CA THR A 272 -8.14 12.10 20.48
C THR A 272 -7.25 13.31 20.75
N GLN A 273 -5.92 13.17 20.69
CA GLN A 273 -4.99 14.28 20.89
C GLN A 273 -4.87 15.11 19.60
N ALA A 274 -5.37 16.35 19.62
CA ALA A 274 -5.28 17.25 18.48
C ALA A 274 -3.85 17.69 18.20
N VAL A 275 -3.46 17.71 16.93
CA VAL A 275 -2.14 18.09 16.45
C VAL A 275 -2.27 18.93 15.19
N LYS A 276 -1.43 19.97 15.10
CA LYS A 276 -1.23 20.76 13.87
C LYS A 276 0.22 20.61 13.40
N ILE A 277 0.43 20.16 12.17
CA ILE A 277 1.77 20.05 11.57
C ILE A 277 1.93 21.20 10.57
N ASN A 278 2.85 22.13 10.84
CA ASN A 278 3.09 23.24 9.94
C ASN A 278 4.14 22.87 8.89
N PHE A 279 3.91 23.29 7.66
CA PHE A 279 4.84 23.15 6.55
C PHE A 279 5.28 24.52 6.04
N ASP A 280 6.48 24.58 5.46
CA ASP A 280 7.04 25.78 4.87
C ASP A 280 7.82 25.47 3.59
N VAL A 281 8.27 26.51 2.90
CA VAL A 281 9.20 26.40 1.76
C VAL A 281 10.36 27.34 2.01
N VAL A 282 11.58 26.85 1.80
CA VAL A 282 12.80 27.63 1.94
C VAL A 282 13.63 27.62 0.65
N ASN A 283 14.43 28.66 0.46
CA ASN A 283 15.57 28.67 -0.45
C ASN A 283 16.85 28.68 0.40
N GLY A 284 17.36 27.50 0.73
CA GLY A 284 18.46 27.32 1.67
C GLY A 284 18.05 27.73 3.09
N ALA A 285 18.68 28.78 3.63
CA ALA A 285 18.34 29.28 4.96
C ALA A 285 17.09 30.18 5.00
N THR A 286 16.67 30.74 3.87
CA THR A 286 15.63 31.78 3.80
C THR A 286 14.25 31.16 3.59
N ALA A 287 13.30 31.46 4.48
CA ALA A 287 11.89 31.12 4.26
C ALA A 287 11.32 31.95 3.10
N VAL A 288 10.67 31.28 2.15
CA VAL A 288 10.08 31.90 0.96
C VAL A 288 8.59 31.59 0.83
N GLY A 289 8.08 30.50 1.43
CA GLY A 289 6.67 30.16 1.48
C GLY A 289 5.92 30.47 0.18
N THR A 290 4.82 31.21 0.28
CA THR A 290 4.03 31.71 -0.87
C THR A 290 4.67 32.91 -1.56
N SER A 291 5.53 33.68 -0.88
CA SER A 291 6.25 34.81 -1.50
C SER A 291 7.21 34.38 -2.62
N ALA A 292 7.51 33.09 -2.74
CA ALA A 292 8.21 32.51 -3.88
C ALA A 292 7.52 32.77 -5.23
N CYS A 293 6.20 33.06 -5.22
CA CYS A 293 5.45 33.46 -6.39
C CYS A 293 5.76 34.90 -6.84
N THR A 294 6.17 35.80 -5.94
CA THR A 294 6.38 37.23 -6.25
C THR A 294 7.84 37.66 -6.16
N THR A 295 8.65 36.94 -5.40
CA THR A 295 10.05 37.25 -5.12
C THR A 295 10.97 36.46 -6.04
N ASP A 296 11.96 37.14 -6.59
CA ASP A 296 13.02 36.48 -7.35
C ASP A 296 13.86 35.58 -6.44
N LEU A 297 13.94 34.30 -6.82
CA LEU A 297 14.78 33.29 -6.22
C LEU A 297 15.99 33.04 -7.11
N SER A 298 17.17 32.92 -6.51
CA SER A 298 18.32 32.33 -7.18
C SER A 298 18.31 30.84 -6.89
N LEU A 299 18.05 30.03 -7.92
CA LEU A 299 17.95 28.57 -7.84
C LEU A 299 18.85 27.90 -8.87
N GLY A 300 19.25 26.66 -8.59
CA GLY A 300 20.22 25.98 -9.41
C GLY A 300 21.64 26.48 -9.16
N SER A 301 22.61 25.69 -9.59
CA SER A 301 24.02 26.04 -9.55
C SER A 301 24.64 25.37 -10.77
N ALA A 302 24.91 26.15 -11.80
CA ALA A 302 25.87 25.72 -12.81
C ALA A 302 27.27 25.71 -12.19
N ASN A 303 28.20 24.95 -12.76
CA ASN A 303 29.62 24.84 -12.40
C ASN A 303 30.42 26.19 -12.45
N ALA A 304 29.79 27.36 -12.29
CA ALA A 304 30.40 28.68 -12.44
C ALA A 304 29.73 29.84 -11.64
N GLY A 305 29.09 29.58 -10.50
CA GLY A 305 28.91 30.62 -9.47
C GLY A 305 27.93 31.77 -9.76
N ALA A 306 26.65 31.46 -9.91
CA ALA A 306 25.47 32.22 -9.45
C ALA A 306 24.23 31.41 -9.92
N GLY A 307 23.24 31.18 -9.05
CA GLY A 307 22.04 30.45 -9.43
C GLY A 307 21.21 31.22 -10.46
N THR A 308 20.40 30.52 -11.26
CA THR A 308 19.44 31.12 -12.18
C THR A 308 18.38 31.88 -11.40
N VAL A 309 18.18 33.16 -11.75
CA VAL A 309 17.18 34.02 -11.11
C VAL A 309 15.82 33.86 -11.78
N GLY A 310 14.78 33.64 -10.99
CA GLY A 310 13.41 33.48 -11.48
C GLY A 310 12.40 33.34 -10.36
N LYS A 311 11.18 32.95 -10.69
CA LYS A 311 10.07 32.81 -9.73
C LYS A 311 9.43 31.44 -9.79
N ILE A 312 8.79 31.05 -8.70
CA ILE A 312 7.90 29.89 -8.71
C ILE A 312 6.64 30.21 -9.51
N LYS A 313 6.20 29.22 -10.28
CA LYS A 313 4.99 29.25 -11.10
C LYS A 313 3.89 28.33 -10.55
N ASP A 314 4.28 27.28 -9.86
CA ASP A 314 3.38 26.36 -9.16
C ASP A 314 4.19 25.60 -8.11
N LEU A 315 3.67 25.45 -6.90
CA LEU A 315 4.33 24.64 -5.86
C LEU A 315 3.27 23.96 -5.00
N ARG A 316 2.99 22.72 -5.36
CA ARG A 316 2.00 21.87 -4.70
C ARG A 316 2.48 20.45 -4.57
N PHE A 317 2.14 19.81 -3.47
CA PHE A 317 2.42 18.40 -3.28
C PHE A 317 1.45 17.76 -2.31
N TYR A 318 1.21 16.47 -2.51
CA TYR A 318 0.43 15.67 -1.58
C TYR A 318 1.32 15.07 -0.49
N VAL A 319 0.79 15.00 0.72
CA VAL A 319 1.37 14.23 1.82
C VAL A 319 0.33 13.23 2.33
N SER A 320 0.79 12.04 2.71
CA SER A 320 -0.04 10.96 3.25
C SER A 320 0.76 10.13 4.24
N GLY A 321 0.09 9.21 4.95
CA GLY A 321 0.73 8.32 5.91
C GLY A 321 1.51 9.08 6.99
N VAL A 322 1.00 10.25 7.39
CA VAL A 322 1.62 11.09 8.41
C VAL A 322 1.48 10.41 9.75
N ALA A 323 2.59 10.26 10.47
CA ALA A 323 2.60 9.65 11.80
C ALA A 323 3.60 10.37 12.71
N LEU A 324 3.20 10.63 13.95
CA LEU A 324 4.15 11.02 14.98
C LEU A 324 4.85 9.77 15.54
N ILE A 325 6.08 9.95 16.02
CA ILE A 325 6.93 8.85 16.49
C ILE A 325 7.25 9.08 17.96
N ASP A 326 6.97 8.09 18.80
CA ASP A 326 7.31 8.13 20.23
C ASP A 326 8.80 7.82 20.48
N ALA A 327 9.26 7.94 21.73
CA ALA A 327 10.65 7.67 22.09
C ALA A 327 11.05 6.18 21.94
N ALA A 328 10.08 5.27 21.85
CA ALA A 328 10.31 3.84 21.61
C ALA A 328 10.33 3.50 20.10
N GLY A 329 10.08 4.48 19.23
CA GLY A 329 10.04 4.29 17.78
C GLY A 329 8.72 3.70 17.27
N ASN A 330 7.65 3.76 18.07
CA ASN A 330 6.29 3.41 17.62
C ASN A 330 5.67 4.57 16.86
N TYR A 331 4.88 4.23 15.85
CA TYR A 331 4.24 5.19 14.95
C TYR A 331 2.79 5.38 15.40
N ALA A 332 2.41 6.61 15.68
CA ALA A 332 1.04 7.04 15.92
C ALA A 332 0.52 7.79 14.68
N PRO A 333 -0.30 7.15 13.82
CA PRO A 333 -0.82 7.81 12.63
C PRO A 333 -1.68 9.02 12.98
N LEU A 334 -1.54 10.08 12.20
CA LEU A 334 -2.37 11.27 12.26
C LEU A 334 -3.65 11.02 11.45
N VAL A 335 -4.79 10.94 12.14
CA VAL A 335 -6.12 11.00 11.51
C VAL A 335 -6.36 12.44 11.07
N LEU A 336 -6.34 12.70 9.77
CA LEU A 336 -6.53 14.05 9.27
C LEU A 336 -7.98 14.51 9.47
N THR A 337 -8.16 15.76 9.88
CA THR A 337 -9.47 16.41 9.90
C THR A 337 -9.92 16.69 8.46
N GLU A 338 -10.99 16.05 8.01
CA GLU A 338 -11.56 16.28 6.67
C GLU A 338 -11.89 17.77 6.44
N ASN A 339 -11.38 18.35 5.36
CA ASN A 339 -11.61 19.74 4.95
C ASN A 339 -11.31 19.93 3.46
N SER A 340 -11.14 21.17 2.98
CA SER A 340 -10.91 21.45 1.55
C SER A 340 -9.61 20.88 1.00
N ASN A 341 -8.58 20.69 1.84
CA ASN A 341 -7.26 20.22 1.44
C ASN A 341 -6.84 18.92 2.12
N GLN A 342 -7.70 18.30 2.92
CA GLN A 342 -7.43 17.04 3.61
C GLN A 342 -8.61 16.10 3.46
N GLY A 343 -8.33 14.85 3.09
CA GLY A 343 -9.34 13.81 3.14
C GLY A 343 -8.79 12.41 2.88
N ARG A 344 -9.40 11.44 3.56
CA ARG A 344 -9.00 10.02 3.59
C ARG A 344 -7.52 9.82 3.91
N ASN A 345 -7.01 10.57 4.89
CA ASN A 345 -5.60 10.60 5.29
C ASN A 345 -4.60 10.98 4.17
N VAL A 346 -5.07 11.79 3.21
CA VAL A 346 -4.23 12.48 2.23
C VAL A 346 -4.48 13.97 2.34
N ALA A 347 -3.42 14.77 2.29
CA ALA A 347 -3.52 16.22 2.26
C ALA A 347 -2.81 16.81 1.05
N LEU A 348 -3.42 17.83 0.44
CA LEU A 348 -2.76 18.72 -0.50
C LEU A 348 -2.14 19.87 0.29
N LEU A 349 -0.83 20.04 0.14
CA LEU A 349 -0.12 21.25 0.53
C LEU A 349 0.06 22.13 -0.71
N ASP A 350 -0.19 23.42 -0.52
CA ASP A 350 -0.28 24.41 -1.58
C ASP A 350 0.37 25.73 -1.15
N PHE A 351 1.43 26.11 -1.86
CA PHE A 351 2.18 27.33 -1.64
C PHE A 351 2.09 28.29 -2.84
N GLU A 352 1.22 28.01 -3.80
CA GLU A 352 0.86 28.99 -4.82
C GLU A 352 -0.40 29.75 -4.40
N ASP A 353 -0.42 31.07 -4.65
CA ASP A 353 -1.47 31.97 -4.14
C ASP A 353 -2.13 32.78 -5.27
N ALA A 354 -2.05 32.28 -6.51
CA ALA A 354 -2.48 32.96 -7.73
C ALA A 354 -1.84 34.36 -7.96
N SER A 355 -0.77 34.72 -7.24
CA SER A 355 -0.08 36.00 -7.41
C SER A 355 1.21 35.87 -8.22
N GLY A 356 1.71 36.99 -8.76
CA GLY A 356 3.02 37.03 -9.44
C GLY A 356 3.20 35.95 -10.51
N GLY A 357 4.27 35.16 -10.39
CA GLY A 357 4.57 34.02 -11.26
C GLY A 357 3.55 32.88 -11.19
N CYS A 358 2.75 32.81 -10.12
CA CYS A 358 1.73 31.80 -9.88
C CYS A 358 0.35 32.14 -10.45
N SER A 359 0.23 33.15 -11.32
CA SER A 359 -1.06 33.70 -11.80
C SER A 359 -2.03 32.71 -12.47
N ALA A 360 -1.59 31.50 -12.81
CA ALA A 360 -2.42 30.43 -13.37
C ALA A 360 -2.96 29.44 -12.33
N GLY A 361 -2.67 29.67 -11.04
CA GLY A 361 -3.05 28.81 -9.94
C GLY A 361 -4.34 29.25 -9.22
N SER A 362 -4.38 29.09 -7.90
CA SER A 362 -5.53 29.31 -7.04
C SER A 362 -5.21 30.22 -5.85
N THR A 363 -6.21 30.96 -5.36
CA THR A 363 -5.99 31.90 -4.24
C THR A 363 -5.88 31.21 -2.89
N ALA A 364 -6.36 29.97 -2.78
CA ALA A 364 -6.32 29.21 -1.54
C ALA A 364 -4.94 28.55 -1.37
N THR A 365 -4.32 28.77 -0.22
CA THR A 365 -3.05 28.15 0.15
C THR A 365 -3.26 27.18 1.31
N TYR A 366 -2.42 26.16 1.37
CA TYR A 366 -2.50 25.07 2.34
C TYR A 366 -1.11 24.75 2.88
N THR A 367 -0.76 25.33 4.03
CA THR A 367 0.59 25.24 4.60
C THR A 367 0.63 24.50 5.94
N ALA A 368 -0.46 23.83 6.31
CA ALA A 368 -0.52 23.06 7.53
C ALA A 368 -1.46 21.87 7.40
N LEU A 369 -1.18 20.85 8.20
CA LEU A 369 -2.06 19.74 8.44
C LEU A 369 -2.72 19.88 9.80
N THR A 370 -3.96 19.42 9.89
CA THR A 370 -4.71 19.33 11.16
C THR A 370 -5.30 17.95 11.30
N GLY A 371 -5.26 17.40 12.51
CA GLY A 371 -5.77 16.08 12.78
C GLY A 371 -5.58 15.67 14.23
N ASN A 372 -5.80 14.39 14.49
CA ASN A 372 -5.65 13.81 15.81
C ASN A 372 -4.74 12.58 15.77
N VAL A 373 -4.00 12.36 16.84
CA VAL A 373 -3.22 11.13 17.10
C VAL A 373 -3.73 10.46 18.38
N ALA A 374 -3.34 9.22 18.62
CA ALA A 374 -3.53 8.61 19.93
C ALA A 374 -2.86 9.47 21.03
N PRO A 375 -3.40 9.56 22.25
CA PRO A 375 -2.75 10.28 23.34
C PRO A 375 -1.34 9.77 23.60
N GLY A 376 -0.34 10.66 23.59
CA GLY A 376 1.05 10.30 23.80
C GLY A 376 2.00 11.49 23.79
N THR A 377 3.28 11.19 24.04
CA THR A 377 4.40 12.12 23.84
C THR A 377 5.21 11.65 22.66
N TYR A 378 5.48 12.57 21.75
CA TYR A 378 6.12 12.28 20.49
C TYR A 378 7.39 13.10 20.33
N VAL A 379 8.43 12.46 19.79
CA VAL A 379 9.74 13.05 19.59
C VAL A 379 10.11 13.15 18.12
N GLY A 380 9.37 12.51 17.23
CA GLY A 380 9.64 12.51 15.80
C GLY A 380 8.38 12.53 14.94
N ILE A 381 8.60 12.55 13.64
CA ILE A 381 7.54 12.47 12.62
C ILE A 381 8.03 11.67 11.42
N ALA A 382 7.12 10.96 10.78
CA ALA A 382 7.30 10.46 9.44
C ALA A 382 6.09 10.80 8.55
N PHE A 383 6.33 10.92 7.25
CA PHE A 383 5.28 11.09 6.25
C PHE A 383 5.77 10.60 4.89
N THR A 384 4.82 10.37 4.00
CA THR A 384 5.08 10.00 2.61
C THR A 384 4.63 11.14 1.71
N LEU A 385 5.47 11.51 0.75
CA LEU A 385 5.07 12.43 -0.30
C LEU A 385 4.35 11.64 -1.40
N GLY A 386 3.08 12.01 -1.64
CA GLY A 386 2.20 11.42 -2.65
C GLY A 386 0.89 10.83 -2.13
N VAL A 387 0.07 10.36 -3.07
CA VAL A 387 -1.32 9.87 -2.81
C VAL A 387 -1.38 8.35 -2.88
N PRO A 388 -1.57 7.58 -1.79
CA PRO A 388 -1.48 6.11 -1.77
C PRO A 388 -2.45 5.46 -2.77
N VAL A 389 -2.20 4.20 -3.13
CA VAL A 389 -3.10 3.50 -4.07
C VAL A 389 -4.50 3.40 -3.47
N LEU A 390 -4.58 3.03 -2.20
CA LEU A 390 -5.81 2.84 -1.44
C LEU A 390 -5.82 3.75 -0.19
N SER A 391 -7.00 4.07 0.32
CA SER A 391 -7.19 4.84 1.54
C SER A 391 -6.68 4.07 2.75
N ALA A 392 -6.05 4.80 3.67
CA ALA A 392 -5.61 4.32 4.98
C ALA A 392 -6.17 5.26 6.06
N ASP A 393 -7.48 5.50 6.00
CA ASP A 393 -8.21 6.47 6.83
C ASP A 393 -8.79 5.86 8.11
N GLY A 394 -8.47 4.58 8.39
CA GLY A 394 -9.07 3.82 9.49
C GLY A 394 -10.56 3.56 9.31
N SER A 395 -11.15 3.92 8.16
CA SER A 395 -12.50 3.50 7.83
C SER A 395 -12.44 2.03 7.42
N SER A 396 -13.46 1.25 7.78
CA SER A 396 -13.61 -0.13 7.31
C SER A 396 -13.82 -0.23 5.78
N THR A 397 -13.84 0.91 5.07
CA THR A 397 -14.01 1.02 3.63
C THR A 397 -12.69 1.41 2.96
N VAL A 398 -12.26 0.61 2.00
CA VAL A 398 -11.03 0.85 1.24
C VAL A 398 -11.39 1.53 -0.08
N ALA A 399 -10.88 2.74 -0.31
CA ALA A 399 -11.15 3.54 -1.51
C ALA A 399 -9.86 3.79 -2.32
N PRO A 400 -9.88 3.68 -3.67
CA PRO A 400 -8.74 4.02 -4.51
C PRO A 400 -8.53 5.54 -4.55
N LEU A 401 -7.28 6.00 -4.40
CA LEU A 401 -6.93 7.43 -4.31
C LEU A 401 -5.99 7.90 -5.42
N ASN A 402 -4.93 7.14 -5.73
CA ASN A 402 -3.91 7.53 -6.71
C ASN A 402 -4.45 7.65 -8.15
N HIS A 403 -5.29 6.69 -8.54
CA HIS A 403 -5.93 6.61 -9.86
C HIS A 403 -7.45 6.58 -9.64
N SER A 404 -8.01 7.69 -9.17
CA SER A 404 -9.45 7.90 -9.05
C SER A 404 -9.91 8.92 -10.10
N TYR A 405 -11.19 8.90 -10.50
CA TYR A 405 -11.71 9.98 -11.36
C TYR A 405 -11.59 11.35 -10.67
N ALA A 406 -11.62 12.41 -11.48
CA ALA A 406 -11.50 13.78 -10.98
C ALA A 406 -12.64 14.14 -10.00
N ALA A 407 -13.87 13.68 -10.28
CA ALA A 407 -15.05 13.95 -9.45
C ALA A 407 -15.60 12.71 -8.73
N GLN A 408 -15.17 11.52 -9.13
CA GLN A 408 -15.76 10.24 -8.73
C GLN A 408 -14.67 9.21 -8.40
N ALA A 409 -14.91 8.31 -7.47
CA ALA A 409 -14.03 7.21 -7.12
C ALA A 409 -14.86 5.95 -6.91
N PHE A 410 -14.37 4.80 -7.34
CA PHE A 410 -15.01 3.52 -7.06
C PHE A 410 -14.73 3.12 -5.61
N ASP A 411 -15.68 3.30 -4.71
CA ASP A 411 -15.56 2.98 -3.29
C ASP A 411 -16.57 1.87 -2.94
N ASN A 412 -16.03 0.69 -2.59
CA ASN A 412 -16.79 -0.47 -2.13
C ASN A 412 -17.99 -0.83 -3.03
N GLY A 413 -17.74 -1.07 -4.32
CA GLY A 413 -18.79 -1.48 -5.26
C GLY A 413 -19.62 -0.32 -5.83
N SER A 414 -19.42 0.91 -5.36
CA SER A 414 -20.23 2.08 -5.71
C SER A 414 -19.37 3.26 -6.15
N ILE A 415 -19.89 4.09 -7.07
CA ILE A 415 -19.22 5.35 -7.42
C ILE A 415 -19.55 6.39 -6.35
N LYS A 416 -18.54 6.90 -5.64
CA LYS A 416 -18.65 7.98 -4.65
C LYS A 416 -17.86 9.21 -5.09
N ALA A 417 -18.05 10.34 -4.42
CA ALA A 417 -17.25 11.53 -4.67
C ALA A 417 -15.77 11.30 -4.31
N THR A 418 -14.87 11.72 -5.18
CA THR A 418 -13.43 11.80 -4.89
C THR A 418 -13.20 12.76 -3.72
N PRO A 419 -12.31 12.45 -2.75
CA PRO A 419 -12.00 13.38 -1.66
C PRO A 419 -11.64 14.78 -2.17
N LEU A 420 -12.04 15.83 -1.48
CA LEU A 420 -11.83 17.22 -1.92
C LEU A 420 -10.38 17.56 -2.33
N PRO A 421 -9.32 17.21 -1.57
CA PRO A 421 -7.95 17.52 -2.00
C PRO A 421 -7.59 16.91 -3.35
N LEU A 422 -8.23 15.79 -3.68
CA LEU A 422 -8.00 15.00 -4.87
C LEU A 422 -8.74 15.55 -6.10
N GLN A 423 -9.66 16.51 -5.93
CA GLN A 423 -10.38 17.13 -7.05
C GLN A 423 -9.60 18.27 -7.73
N ASN A 424 -8.39 18.61 -7.25
CA ASN A 424 -7.58 19.65 -7.85
C ASN A 424 -7.13 19.26 -9.27
N ALA A 425 -7.70 19.92 -10.28
CA ALA A 425 -7.48 19.61 -11.70
C ALA A 425 -6.03 19.78 -12.15
N ALA A 426 -5.29 20.74 -11.58
CA ALA A 426 -3.89 20.97 -11.94
C ALA A 426 -2.95 19.86 -11.43
N MET A 427 -3.35 19.20 -10.34
CA MET A 427 -2.72 17.99 -9.80
C MET A 427 -3.21 16.70 -10.50
N GLY A 428 -4.17 16.81 -11.42
CA GLY A 428 -4.56 15.72 -12.33
C GLY A 428 -3.44 15.36 -13.31
N TRP A 429 -3.29 14.07 -13.57
CA TRP A 429 -2.31 13.54 -14.51
C TRP A 429 -3.00 12.78 -15.64
N SER A 430 -3.50 13.53 -16.64
CA SER A 430 -4.37 13.02 -17.71
C SER A 430 -3.80 11.81 -18.45
N TRP A 431 -2.53 11.85 -18.87
CA TRP A 431 -1.94 10.75 -19.65
C TRP A 431 -1.58 9.50 -18.83
N GLN A 432 -1.41 9.63 -17.51
CA GLN A 432 -1.28 8.48 -16.60
C GLN A 432 -2.65 8.03 -16.06
N SER A 433 -3.73 8.75 -16.36
CA SER A 433 -5.05 8.55 -15.74
C SER A 433 -4.97 8.51 -14.21
N GLY A 434 -4.17 9.40 -13.62
CA GLY A 434 -3.84 9.39 -12.20
C GLY A 434 -3.54 10.79 -11.64
N ARG A 435 -2.59 10.89 -10.71
CA ARG A 435 -2.27 12.14 -10.00
C ARG A 435 -0.79 12.46 -9.98
N LYS A 436 -0.49 13.75 -10.12
CA LYS A 436 0.80 14.31 -9.73
C LYS A 436 0.83 14.37 -8.21
N PHE A 437 1.80 13.70 -7.61
CA PHE A 437 2.14 13.78 -6.20
C PHE A 437 2.84 15.08 -5.88
N THR A 438 3.65 15.56 -6.81
CA THR A 438 4.35 16.85 -6.72
C THR A 438 4.16 17.58 -8.03
N LYS A 439 3.90 18.88 -7.95
CA LYS A 439 3.98 19.82 -9.05
C LYS A 439 4.79 21.03 -8.57
N ILE A 440 6.06 21.09 -8.99
CA ILE A 440 6.92 22.25 -8.75
C ILE A 440 7.35 22.79 -10.10
N GLU A 441 7.04 24.06 -10.34
CA GLU A 441 7.35 24.75 -11.59
C GLU A 441 8.07 26.06 -11.30
N PHE A 442 9.16 26.31 -12.02
CA PHE A 442 9.99 27.50 -11.90
C PHE A 442 10.19 28.13 -13.28
N THR A 443 10.09 29.45 -13.37
CA THR A 443 10.36 30.20 -14.59
C THR A 443 11.53 31.16 -14.35
N ALA A 444 12.61 30.99 -15.12
CA ALA A 444 13.72 31.92 -15.08
C ALA A 444 13.30 33.28 -15.68
N ASN A 445 13.79 34.38 -15.10
CA ASN A 445 13.52 35.72 -15.63
C ASN A 445 14.15 35.91 -17.01
N ALA A 446 15.38 35.41 -17.19
CA ALA A 446 16.08 35.46 -18.46
C ALA A 446 15.50 34.41 -19.42
N GLY A 447 15.04 34.86 -20.59
CA GLY A 447 14.55 33.98 -21.66
C GLY A 447 13.22 33.28 -21.38
N SER A 448 12.59 33.52 -20.22
CA SER A 448 11.32 32.91 -19.81
C SER A 448 11.31 31.38 -19.91
N VAL A 449 12.46 30.75 -19.62
CA VAL A 449 12.61 29.29 -19.68
C VAL A 449 11.96 28.63 -18.47
N ASN A 450 11.36 27.45 -18.66
CA ASN A 450 10.59 26.77 -17.62
C ASN A 450 11.29 25.48 -17.15
N THR A 451 11.31 25.27 -15.84
CA THR A 451 11.65 24.02 -15.20
C THR A 451 10.43 23.40 -14.55
N LEU A 452 10.08 22.17 -14.93
CA LEU A 452 8.93 21.42 -14.40
C LEU A 452 9.43 20.19 -13.66
N VAL A 453 8.94 19.97 -12.44
CA VAL A 453 9.23 18.78 -11.62
C VAL A 453 7.91 18.17 -11.18
N HIS A 454 7.45 17.15 -11.91
CA HIS A 454 6.21 16.43 -11.62
C HIS A 454 6.50 14.98 -11.23
N LEU A 455 6.18 14.60 -9.99
CA LEU A 455 6.34 13.24 -9.45
C LEU A 455 4.97 12.58 -9.33
N GLY A 456 4.86 11.28 -9.60
CA GLY A 456 3.65 10.47 -9.50
C GLY A 456 3.93 9.00 -9.81
N SER A 457 2.99 8.10 -9.53
CA SER A 457 3.22 6.68 -9.80
C SER A 457 3.23 6.37 -11.30
N THR A 458 4.07 5.43 -11.70
CA THR A 458 4.16 4.92 -13.07
C THR A 458 4.20 3.40 -13.11
N GLY A 459 3.97 2.82 -14.30
CA GLY A 459 3.96 1.36 -14.48
C GLY A 459 2.90 0.66 -13.65
N CYS A 460 1.71 1.26 -13.57
CA CYS A 460 0.56 0.77 -12.81
C CYS A 460 -0.22 -0.27 -13.60
N VAL A 461 -0.73 -1.29 -12.90
CA VAL A 461 -1.49 -2.41 -13.48
C VAL A 461 -2.93 -2.36 -12.98
N GLY A 462 -3.86 -2.63 -13.89
CA GLY A 462 -5.31 -2.61 -13.66
C GLY A 462 -6.03 -1.74 -14.67
N ASP A 463 -7.29 -1.40 -14.38
CA ASP A 463 -8.06 -0.44 -15.16
C ASP A 463 -7.99 0.94 -14.47
N PRO A 464 -7.09 1.85 -14.92
CA PRO A 464 -6.96 3.18 -14.32
C PRO A 464 -8.17 4.06 -14.59
N ILE A 465 -8.93 3.78 -15.66
CA ILE A 465 -10.16 4.51 -15.96
C ILE A 465 -11.21 4.14 -14.92
N GLN A 466 -11.31 2.86 -14.51
CA GLN A 466 -12.24 2.41 -13.47
C GLN A 466 -11.71 2.58 -12.03
N GLY A 467 -10.51 3.14 -11.86
CA GLY A 467 -9.81 3.25 -10.58
C GLY A 467 -9.50 1.91 -9.91
N ARG A 468 -9.37 0.84 -10.71
CA ARG A 468 -9.01 -0.51 -10.28
C ARG A 468 -7.50 -0.75 -10.40
N ILE A 469 -6.71 0.29 -10.14
CA ILE A 469 -5.26 0.12 -9.98
C ILE A 469 -5.04 -0.48 -8.61
N THR A 470 -4.50 -1.70 -8.60
CA THR A 470 -4.16 -2.41 -7.35
C THR A 470 -2.71 -2.20 -6.96
N ASN A 471 -1.83 -1.93 -7.93
CA ASN A 471 -0.41 -1.72 -7.67
C ASN A 471 0.31 -0.98 -8.82
N CYS A 472 1.49 -0.44 -8.52
CA CYS A 472 2.38 0.21 -9.47
C CYS A 472 3.82 -0.29 -9.30
N SER A 473 4.47 -0.68 -10.40
CA SER A 473 5.88 -1.10 -10.40
C SER A 473 6.86 0.03 -10.07
N SER A 474 6.43 1.28 -10.22
CA SER A 474 7.13 2.46 -9.69
C SER A 474 6.15 3.32 -8.90
N PRO A 475 5.94 3.02 -7.60
CA PRO A 475 5.00 3.78 -6.78
C PRO A 475 5.44 5.24 -6.64
N ASN A 476 6.75 5.53 -6.66
CA ASN A 476 7.33 6.87 -6.65
C ASN A 476 6.85 7.70 -5.45
N ARG A 477 7.01 7.11 -4.26
CA ARG A 477 6.54 7.66 -2.97
C ARG A 477 7.70 7.84 -2.01
N PRO A 478 8.37 8.99 -2.04
CA PRO A 478 9.43 9.29 -1.09
C PRO A 478 8.88 9.22 0.34
N HIS A 479 9.60 8.53 1.21
CA HIS A 479 9.31 8.49 2.63
C HIS A 479 10.29 9.41 3.36
N PHE A 480 9.77 10.18 4.30
CA PHE A 480 10.54 11.13 5.09
C PHE A 480 10.37 10.80 6.55
N LYS A 481 11.47 10.80 7.31
CA LYS A 481 11.48 10.57 8.75
C LYS A 481 12.43 11.53 9.44
N PHE A 482 11.95 12.14 10.50
CA PHE A 482 12.73 12.98 11.40
C PHE A 482 12.66 12.40 12.80
N ALA A 483 13.82 12.03 13.34
CA ALA A 483 13.93 11.48 14.70
C ALA A 483 13.70 12.53 15.80
N SER A 484 13.79 13.82 15.45
CA SER A 484 13.55 14.97 16.32
C SER A 484 12.60 15.94 15.64
N PHE A 485 11.38 16.04 16.12
CA PHE A 485 10.37 16.99 15.65
C PHE A 485 9.32 17.25 16.75
N ASN A 486 9.03 18.52 17.01
CA ASN A 486 7.98 18.97 17.90
C ASN A 486 6.97 19.86 17.14
N PRO A 487 5.74 19.37 16.90
CA PRO A 487 4.73 20.12 16.13
C PRO A 487 4.28 21.43 16.78
N ALA A 488 4.53 21.64 18.08
CA ALA A 488 4.11 22.83 18.80
C ALA A 488 4.96 24.07 18.45
N ASN A 489 6.22 23.87 18.05
CA ASN A 489 7.16 24.98 17.83
C ASN A 489 8.04 24.82 16.58
N GLN A 490 7.95 23.71 15.86
CA GLN A 490 8.71 23.47 14.64
C GLN A 490 7.81 23.33 13.40
N LYS A 491 8.43 23.49 12.23
CA LYS A 491 7.83 23.25 10.92
C LYS A 491 8.66 22.28 10.10
N ILE A 492 8.05 21.72 9.06
CA ILE A 492 8.71 20.90 8.05
C ILE A 492 8.80 21.72 6.76
N ALA A 493 10.01 22.06 6.33
CA ALA A 493 10.24 22.91 5.17
C ALA A 493 10.76 22.13 3.97
N LEU A 494 10.18 22.33 2.80
CA LEU A 494 10.78 21.92 1.51
C LEU A 494 11.90 22.88 1.14
N ASP A 495 13.11 22.38 0.89
CA ASP A 495 14.25 23.19 0.45
C ASP A 495 14.42 23.19 -1.07
N LEU A 496 14.04 24.30 -1.70
CA LEU A 496 14.18 24.51 -3.14
C LEU A 496 15.65 24.56 -3.57
N SER A 497 16.55 25.03 -2.71
CA SER A 497 17.98 25.06 -3.01
C SER A 497 18.53 23.64 -3.11
N ALA A 498 18.15 22.76 -2.18
CA ALA A 498 18.54 21.36 -2.18
C ALA A 498 17.95 20.61 -3.40
N LEU A 499 16.68 20.87 -3.71
CA LEU A 499 15.97 20.28 -4.85
C LEU A 499 16.67 20.59 -6.17
N PHE A 500 17.02 21.86 -6.41
CA PHE A 500 17.61 22.31 -7.67
C PHE A 500 19.15 22.35 -7.66
N ALA A 501 19.82 22.04 -6.55
CA ALA A 501 21.28 22.11 -6.44
C ALA A 501 21.99 21.29 -7.53
N GLY A 502 22.95 21.92 -8.20
CA GLY A 502 23.75 21.34 -9.28
C GLY A 502 23.07 21.31 -10.66
N LEU A 503 21.86 21.86 -10.79
CA LEU A 503 21.16 21.96 -12.07
C LEU A 503 21.42 23.31 -12.75
N ASP A 504 21.63 23.26 -14.07
CA ASP A 504 21.55 24.43 -14.94
C ASP A 504 20.08 24.71 -15.29
N LEU A 505 19.51 25.78 -14.74
CA LEU A 505 18.12 26.18 -14.99
C LEU A 505 18.01 27.30 -16.04
N SER A 506 19.10 27.65 -16.74
CA SER A 506 19.09 28.64 -17.82
C SER A 506 18.47 28.13 -19.13
N THR A 507 18.19 26.82 -19.20
CA THR A 507 17.51 26.16 -20.30
C THR A 507 16.29 25.41 -19.78
N SER A 508 15.24 25.27 -20.59
CA SER A 508 14.03 24.57 -20.16
C SER A 508 14.32 23.12 -19.76
N LYS A 509 13.76 22.68 -18.63
CA LYS A 509 13.89 21.33 -18.09
C LYS A 509 12.51 20.79 -17.79
N THR A 510 12.13 19.66 -18.37
CA THR A 510 10.90 18.97 -17.98
C THR A 510 11.26 17.65 -17.36
N TRP A 511 10.89 17.47 -16.10
CA TRP A 511 10.99 16.22 -15.40
C TRP A 511 9.58 15.76 -15.02
N MET A 512 9.19 14.62 -15.58
CA MET A 512 7.97 13.91 -15.25
C MET A 512 8.42 12.52 -14.82
N SER A 513 8.01 12.04 -13.65
CA SER A 513 8.32 10.67 -13.24
C SER A 513 7.79 9.68 -14.28
N GLY A 514 8.66 8.76 -14.71
CA GLY A 514 8.34 7.70 -15.67
C GLY A 514 9.58 6.93 -16.07
N LYS A 515 9.41 5.64 -16.36
CA LYS A 515 10.48 4.81 -16.90
C LYS A 515 10.86 5.40 -18.26
N GLN A 516 12.09 5.86 -18.43
CA GLN A 516 12.59 6.16 -19.77
C GLN A 516 12.42 4.87 -20.57
N ALA A 517 11.68 4.91 -21.69
CA ALA A 517 11.71 3.80 -22.64
C ALA A 517 13.20 3.60 -22.95
N ALA A 518 13.72 2.41 -22.66
CA ALA A 518 15.10 2.09 -22.94
C ALA A 518 15.32 2.26 -24.45
N THR A 519 15.88 3.40 -24.86
CA THR A 519 16.62 3.45 -26.12
C THR A 519 17.82 2.52 -25.95
N PRO A 520 18.22 1.74 -26.98
CA PRO A 520 19.32 0.80 -26.87
C PRO A 520 20.59 1.53 -26.39
N ALA A 521 21.40 0.84 -25.59
CA ALA A 521 22.63 1.34 -25.00
C ALA A 521 23.48 2.13 -26.02
N LEU A 522 23.90 3.34 -25.64
CA LEU A 522 24.93 4.09 -26.36
C LEU A 522 26.33 3.69 -25.86
N PRO A 523 27.35 3.75 -26.75
CA PRO A 523 28.67 3.16 -26.53
C PRO A 523 29.46 3.84 -25.39
N ALA A 524 30.39 3.08 -24.81
CA ALA A 524 31.14 3.36 -23.58
C ALA A 524 32.18 4.51 -23.66
N THR A 525 32.02 5.49 -24.55
CA THR A 525 33.07 6.49 -24.85
C THR A 525 32.74 7.94 -24.49
N LEU A 526 31.82 8.19 -23.55
CA LEU A 526 31.55 9.55 -23.07
C LEU A 526 32.09 9.78 -21.64
N THR A 527 33.02 10.73 -21.51
CA THR A 527 33.62 11.19 -20.25
C THR A 527 32.65 12.05 -19.42
N PRO A 528 32.82 12.14 -18.08
CA PRO A 528 31.95 12.96 -17.22
C PRO A 528 32.17 14.45 -17.50
N GLY A 529 31.15 15.16 -17.99
CA GLY A 529 31.23 16.61 -18.16
C GLY A 529 30.27 17.30 -19.13
N GLN A 530 29.53 16.59 -19.97
CA GLN A 530 28.55 17.20 -20.87
C GLN A 530 27.23 16.43 -20.89
N LEU A 531 26.20 16.99 -20.25
CA LEU A 531 24.83 16.48 -20.27
C LEU A 531 23.91 17.54 -20.89
N SER A 532 23.80 17.54 -22.21
CA SER A 532 22.74 18.22 -22.95
C SER A 532 21.58 17.26 -23.21
N GLY A 533 20.34 17.75 -23.03
CA GLY A 533 19.09 17.09 -23.45
C GLY A 533 18.77 15.73 -22.82
N ASN A 534 17.66 15.64 -22.10
CA ASN A 534 17.02 14.37 -21.68
C ASN A 534 17.70 13.50 -20.59
N LYS A 535 18.83 13.89 -19.99
CA LYS A 535 19.45 13.17 -18.84
C LYS A 535 19.07 13.70 -17.45
N VAL A 536 18.01 14.51 -17.36
CA VAL A 536 17.53 15.13 -16.10
C VAL A 536 16.81 14.10 -15.21
N VAL A 537 16.47 12.92 -15.74
CA VAL A 537 15.66 11.90 -15.07
C VAL A 537 16.37 11.33 -13.83
N ALA A 538 17.68 11.11 -13.90
CA ALA A 538 18.46 10.59 -12.78
C ALA A 538 18.66 11.61 -11.63
N GLY A 539 18.61 12.91 -11.93
CA GLY A 539 18.84 13.96 -10.94
C GLY A 539 17.76 13.96 -9.86
N PHE A 540 16.49 14.08 -10.26
CA PHE A 540 15.41 14.29 -9.29
C PHE A 540 15.01 13.03 -8.51
N PHE A 541 15.11 11.82 -9.09
CA PHE A 541 14.91 10.59 -8.31
C PHE A 541 15.87 10.54 -7.12
N ASN A 542 17.14 10.86 -7.32
CA ASN A 542 18.13 10.94 -6.24
C ASN A 542 17.82 12.07 -5.24
N LYS A 543 17.33 13.24 -5.70
CA LYS A 543 16.87 14.32 -4.78
C LYS A 543 15.71 13.89 -3.89
N PHE A 544 14.78 13.12 -4.45
CA PHE A 544 13.66 12.51 -3.73
C PHE A 544 14.04 11.22 -3.00
N GLN A 545 15.32 10.80 -3.03
CA GLN A 545 15.79 9.52 -2.48
C GLN A 545 14.95 8.33 -2.97
N LEU A 546 14.71 8.24 -4.27
CA LEU A 546 14.00 7.15 -4.91
C LEU A 546 14.93 6.38 -5.83
N ALA A 547 14.85 5.05 -5.78
CA ALA A 547 15.53 4.20 -6.74
C ALA A 547 14.88 4.35 -8.11
N GLU A 548 15.66 4.65 -9.15
CA GLU A 548 15.13 4.88 -10.50
C GLU A 548 14.45 3.64 -11.11
N THR A 549 14.90 2.45 -10.73
CA THR A 549 14.40 1.18 -11.26
C THR A 549 13.07 0.76 -10.65
N THR A 550 12.90 0.96 -9.34
CA THR A 550 11.74 0.46 -8.57
C THR A 550 10.82 1.58 -8.10
N GLY A 551 11.25 2.84 -8.12
CA GLY A 551 10.50 3.95 -7.53
C GLY A 551 10.30 3.85 -6.00
N LEU A 552 11.06 2.97 -5.32
CA LEU A 552 11.04 2.80 -3.87
C LEU A 552 12.01 3.76 -3.17
N PRO A 553 11.75 4.16 -1.91
CA PRO A 553 12.70 4.94 -1.12
C PRO A 553 14.06 4.26 -0.94
N ILE A 554 15.14 4.94 -1.33
CA ILE A 554 16.53 4.54 -1.06
C ILE A 554 16.78 4.71 0.43
N ASN A 555 17.27 3.64 1.08
CA ASN A 555 17.55 3.63 2.51
C ASN A 555 16.40 4.23 3.36
N ASP A 556 15.16 4.01 2.93
CA ASP A 556 13.97 4.47 3.66
C ASP A 556 13.90 5.99 3.87
N GLY A 557 14.58 6.76 3.01
CA GLY A 557 14.69 8.21 3.12
C GLY A 557 15.63 8.70 4.23
N ALA A 558 16.42 7.81 4.87
CA ALA A 558 17.30 8.19 5.98
C ALA A 558 18.36 9.24 5.61
N SER A 559 18.75 9.31 4.34
CA SER A 559 19.73 10.27 3.82
C SER A 559 19.09 11.43 3.03
N GLN A 560 17.77 11.60 3.12
CA GLN A 560 17.09 12.69 2.43
C GLN A 560 17.52 14.05 2.99
N THR A 561 17.67 15.03 2.11
CA THR A 561 18.01 16.42 2.45
C THR A 561 16.98 17.42 1.92
N LEU A 562 15.93 16.91 1.28
CA LEU A 562 14.94 17.72 0.57
C LEU A 562 13.99 18.43 1.54
N PHE A 563 13.55 17.73 2.58
CA PHE A 563 12.78 18.32 3.67
C PHE A 563 13.65 18.49 4.91
N ILE A 564 13.46 19.59 5.63
CA ILE A 564 14.19 19.92 6.85
C ILE A 564 13.26 20.37 7.96
N VAL A 565 13.67 20.17 9.22
CA VAL A 565 12.96 20.71 10.38
C VAL A 565 13.45 22.14 10.64
N LYS A 566 12.51 23.06 10.86
CA LYS A 566 12.78 24.47 11.17
C LYS A 566 12.16 24.89 12.49
#